data_AF-A0A2B7Y972-F1
#
_entry.id   AF-A0A2B7Y972-F1
#
_cell.length_a   1.000
_cell.length_b   1.000
_cell.length_c   1.000
_cell.angle_alpha   90.00
_cell.angle_beta   90.00
_cell.angle_gamma   90.00
#
_symmetry.space_group_name_H-M   'P 1'
#
loop_
_entity.id
_entity.type
_entity.pdbx_description
1 polymer ?
#
loop_
_entity_poly.entity_id
_entity_poly.type
_entity_poly.pdbx_seq_one_letter_code
_entity_poly.pdbx_strand_id
1 'polypeptide(L)'
;MPGPNSDENARGLNDGSQPEPENSALAVDSTKLSFLDLPLNVRCKIYRYACVPGKILVKPYLFLSISQNPYYTEHSANCGPVNFALMKTCKKIHDEIVPILYSENILIFIHPDAFQSIMSTNANFSKYFKHIRKVEIVFDYRYLRDIENDFRTEIDYAKLYIQSTPVRSVALRRSLIRVQELYDDISGISEACDESGGKAPPLSAAEANHKILMRNLRKFLWGHTLSFIRRHMLLTHLHLDFRMCYCCQGCCRLPTTAIRWGNVRFWVHGLPKFVTIAGVSPDEEKAIRDAINKQGPTYENTKDASWLLNIADSMDETYCNTRTSLRCLAISYLQNM
;
A
#
# COMPACT_ATOMS: atom_id res chain seq x y z
N MET A 1 18.24 -55.28 -12.98
CA MET A 1 18.58 -56.02 -14.21
C MET A 1 17.34 -56.06 -15.09
N PRO A 2 17.43 -55.58 -16.34
CA PRO A 2 16.39 -55.71 -17.36
C PRO A 2 16.58 -57.00 -18.17
N GLY A 3 15.53 -57.49 -18.82
CA GLY A 3 15.65 -58.48 -19.90
C GLY A 3 14.38 -59.32 -20.14
N PRO A 4 14.14 -59.78 -21.38
CA PRO A 4 13.03 -59.27 -22.19
C PRO A 4 12.21 -60.36 -22.95
N ASN A 5 11.17 -59.89 -23.67
CA ASN A 5 10.60 -60.46 -24.92
C ASN A 5 9.91 -61.85 -24.81
N SER A 6 8.90 -62.24 -25.59
CA SER A 6 8.33 -61.80 -26.87
C SER A 6 7.12 -62.72 -27.15
N ASP A 7 6.14 -62.23 -27.93
CA ASP A 7 5.39 -62.89 -29.04
C ASP A 7 4.73 -64.28 -28.78
N GLU A 8 3.60 -64.71 -29.33
CA GLU A 8 2.81 -64.34 -30.52
C GLU A 8 1.59 -65.30 -30.58
N ASN A 9 0.58 -64.96 -31.40
CA ASN A 9 -0.44 -65.83 -32.04
C ASN A 9 -1.61 -66.36 -31.14
N ALA A 10 -2.87 -66.48 -31.57
CA ALA A 10 -3.43 -66.61 -32.91
C ALA A 10 -4.93 -66.20 -32.99
N ARG A 11 -5.27 -65.57 -34.12
CA ARG A 11 -6.50 -65.65 -34.97
C ARG A 11 -7.83 -66.23 -34.42
N GLY A 12 -8.91 -65.50 -34.70
CA GLY A 12 -10.27 -66.04 -34.86
C GLY A 12 -11.19 -65.04 -35.58
N LEU A 13 -11.63 -65.39 -36.78
CA LEU A 13 -12.54 -64.66 -37.68
C LEU A 13 -14.03 -64.90 -37.32
N ASN A 14 -14.87 -63.88 -37.51
CA ASN A 14 -16.21 -63.89 -38.15
C ASN A 14 -17.04 -62.69 -37.62
N ASP A 15 -17.37 -61.71 -38.45
CA ASP A 15 -18.47 -61.68 -39.44
C ASP A 15 -19.82 -61.38 -38.78
N GLY A 16 -20.44 -60.28 -39.18
CA GLY A 16 -21.63 -59.73 -38.52
C GLY A 16 -21.85 -58.26 -38.85
N SER A 17 -22.29 -58.01 -40.07
CA SER A 17 -22.72 -56.71 -40.57
C SER A 17 -23.91 -56.16 -39.76
N GLN A 18 -23.80 -54.92 -39.26
CA GLN A 18 -24.96 -54.04 -39.07
C GLN A 18 -24.58 -52.62 -39.51
N PRO A 19 -25.41 -51.94 -40.33
CA PRO A 19 -25.20 -50.56 -40.69
C PRO A 19 -25.70 -49.70 -39.53
N GLU A 20 -24.79 -49.10 -38.77
CA GLU A 20 -25.19 -48.03 -37.86
C GLU A 20 -25.56 -46.79 -38.68
N PRO A 21 -26.70 -46.15 -38.36
CA PRO A 21 -27.21 -45.04 -39.13
C PRO A 21 -26.27 -43.86 -39.01
N GLU A 22 -26.01 -43.21 -40.15
CA GLU A 22 -25.50 -41.84 -40.21
C GLU A 22 -26.44 -40.93 -39.42
N ASN A 23 -26.21 -40.83 -38.11
CA ASN A 23 -26.67 -39.71 -37.32
C ASN A 23 -25.79 -38.52 -37.69
N SER A 24 -26.13 -37.95 -38.84
CA SER A 24 -25.99 -36.52 -39.16
C SER A 24 -26.82 -35.72 -38.15
N ALA A 25 -26.45 -35.82 -36.88
CA ALA A 25 -26.86 -34.90 -35.84
C ALA A 25 -25.94 -33.71 -35.98
N LEU A 26 -26.38 -32.76 -36.81
CA LEU A 26 -26.13 -31.32 -36.71
C LEU A 26 -25.05 -31.00 -35.68
N ALA A 27 -23.82 -30.77 -36.16
CA ALA A 27 -22.84 -30.03 -35.40
C ALA A 27 -23.45 -28.67 -35.07
N VAL A 28 -24.16 -28.58 -33.95
CA VAL A 28 -24.43 -27.31 -33.29
C VAL A 28 -23.05 -26.89 -32.82
N ASP A 29 -22.41 -26.13 -33.69
CA ASP A 29 -21.19 -25.38 -33.42
C ASP A 29 -21.58 -24.35 -32.36
N SER A 30 -21.78 -24.83 -31.13
CA SER A 30 -21.97 -24.04 -29.93
C SER A 30 -20.62 -23.45 -29.62
N THR A 31 -20.24 -22.49 -30.46
CA THR A 31 -19.19 -21.54 -30.17
C THR A 31 -19.55 -20.96 -28.81
N LYS A 32 -18.90 -21.52 -27.78
CA LYS A 32 -19.12 -21.13 -26.39
C LYS A 32 -18.75 -19.67 -26.30
N LEU A 33 -19.76 -18.80 -26.35
CA LEU A 33 -19.64 -17.38 -26.12
C LEU A 33 -18.85 -17.18 -24.84
N SER A 34 -17.64 -16.65 -24.99
CA SER A 34 -16.76 -16.31 -23.90
C SER A 34 -17.01 -14.87 -23.47
N PHE A 35 -16.62 -14.53 -22.24
CA PHE A 35 -16.71 -13.16 -21.75
C PHE A 35 -15.95 -12.15 -22.64
N LEU A 36 -14.86 -12.58 -23.29
CA LEU A 36 -14.04 -11.74 -24.16
C LEU A 36 -14.66 -11.47 -25.53
N ASP A 37 -15.72 -12.20 -25.89
CA ASP A 37 -16.49 -11.99 -27.13
C ASP A 37 -17.51 -10.86 -26.98
N LEU A 38 -17.82 -10.45 -25.75
CA LEU A 38 -18.63 -9.25 -25.49
C LEU A 38 -17.90 -8.00 -25.98
N PRO A 39 -18.58 -6.99 -26.57
CA PRO A 39 -17.95 -5.72 -26.91
C PRO A 39 -17.24 -5.05 -25.71
N LEU A 40 -16.09 -4.40 -25.96
CA LEU A 40 -15.28 -3.79 -24.89
C LEU A 40 -16.07 -2.81 -24.02
N ASN A 41 -16.96 -2.01 -24.60
CA ASN A 41 -17.82 -1.09 -23.86
C ASN A 41 -18.76 -1.81 -22.87
N VAL A 42 -19.25 -3.00 -23.21
CA VAL A 42 -20.05 -3.85 -22.31
C VAL A 42 -19.17 -4.41 -21.20
N ARG A 43 -17.98 -4.95 -21.53
CA ARG A 43 -17.02 -5.43 -20.52
C ARG A 43 -16.63 -4.32 -19.54
N CYS A 44 -16.36 -3.11 -20.02
CA CYS A 44 -16.06 -1.95 -19.18
C CYS A 44 -17.19 -1.59 -18.21
N LYS A 45 -18.46 -1.76 -18.58
CA LYS A 45 -19.59 -1.58 -17.64
C LYS A 45 -19.56 -2.64 -16.54
N ILE A 46 -19.29 -3.89 -16.90
CA ILE A 46 -19.15 -5.00 -15.94
C ILE A 46 -17.96 -4.76 -15.00
N TYR A 47 -16.82 -4.32 -15.53
CA TYR A 47 -15.64 -3.97 -14.73
C TYR A 47 -15.94 -2.85 -13.72
N ARG A 48 -16.64 -1.79 -14.14
CA ARG A 48 -17.04 -0.71 -13.23
C ARG A 48 -17.92 -1.22 -12.11
N TYR A 49 -18.93 -2.00 -12.45
CA TYR A 49 -19.82 -2.60 -11.46
C TYR A 49 -19.06 -3.47 -10.44
N ALA A 50 -18.06 -4.22 -10.88
CA ALA A 50 -17.30 -5.14 -10.02
C ALA A 50 -16.15 -4.48 -9.23
N CYS A 51 -15.55 -3.41 -9.75
CA CYS A 51 -14.27 -2.88 -9.26
C CYS A 51 -14.29 -1.39 -8.92
N VAL A 52 -15.42 -0.69 -9.02
CA VAL A 52 -15.53 0.75 -8.70
C VAL A 52 -16.51 0.99 -7.55
N PRO A 53 -16.14 0.61 -6.31
CA PRO A 53 -16.93 0.92 -5.12
C PRO A 53 -16.95 2.42 -4.76
N GLY A 54 -16.15 3.25 -5.43
CA GLY A 54 -16.05 4.69 -5.19
C GLY A 54 -14.87 5.03 -4.26
N LYS A 55 -14.87 4.54 -3.03
CA LYS A 55 -13.74 4.68 -2.09
C LYS A 55 -13.12 3.33 -1.76
N ILE A 56 -11.79 3.28 -1.81
CA ILE A 56 -10.99 2.11 -1.44
C ILE A 56 -9.99 2.55 -0.38
N LEU A 57 -10.10 1.97 0.81
CA LEU A 57 -9.09 2.12 1.83
C LEU A 57 -7.88 1.28 1.45
N VAL A 58 -6.75 1.94 1.17
CA VAL A 58 -5.50 1.21 1.01
C VAL A 58 -5.01 0.85 2.40
N LYS A 59 -5.16 -0.41 2.77
CA LYS A 59 -4.49 -0.99 3.92
C LYS A 59 -3.15 -1.54 3.46
N PRO A 60 -2.03 -0.83 3.69
CA PRO A 60 -0.72 -1.30 3.27
C PRO A 60 -0.39 -2.68 3.85
N TYR A 61 -0.94 -3.02 5.02
CA TYR A 61 -0.80 -4.33 5.65
C TYR A 61 -2.05 -4.68 6.46
N LEU A 62 -2.36 -5.98 6.54
CA LEU A 62 -3.29 -6.56 7.51
C LEU A 62 -2.64 -6.56 8.89
N PHE A 63 -2.41 -5.39 9.47
CA PHE A 63 -2.09 -5.33 10.89
C PHE A 63 -3.38 -5.54 11.69
N LEU A 64 -3.37 -6.54 12.58
CA LEU A 64 -4.52 -6.86 13.44
C LEU A 64 -4.91 -5.64 14.30
N SER A 65 -3.92 -4.87 14.76
CA SER A 65 -4.07 -3.63 15.52
C SER A 65 -4.92 -2.58 14.80
N ILE A 66 -4.62 -2.33 13.52
CA ILE A 66 -5.35 -1.37 12.67
C ILE A 66 -6.79 -1.80 12.43
N SER A 67 -7.05 -3.10 12.28
CA SER A 67 -8.41 -3.62 12.05
C SER A 67 -9.34 -3.50 13.26
N GLN A 68 -8.78 -3.37 14.46
CA GLN A 68 -9.52 -3.24 15.72
C GLN A 68 -9.70 -1.79 16.15
N ASN A 69 -9.05 -0.84 15.49
CA ASN A 69 -9.18 0.57 15.82
C ASN A 69 -10.54 1.10 15.31
N PRO A 70 -11.46 1.52 16.21
CA PRO A 70 -12.82 1.92 15.85
C PRO A 70 -12.88 3.02 14.79
N TYR A 71 -11.84 3.86 14.74
CA TYR A 71 -11.74 4.94 13.76
C TYR A 71 -11.51 4.41 12.34
N TYR A 72 -10.71 3.35 12.19
CA TYR A 72 -10.56 2.68 10.90
C TYR A 72 -11.82 1.93 10.53
N THR A 73 -12.56 1.39 11.50
CA THR A 73 -13.86 0.77 11.24
C THR A 73 -14.81 1.78 10.60
N GLU A 74 -14.87 3.01 11.11
CA GLU A 74 -15.69 4.09 10.54
C GLU A 74 -15.23 4.50 9.12
N HIS A 75 -13.93 4.71 8.91
CA HIS A 75 -13.41 5.08 7.58
C HIS A 75 -13.55 3.93 6.56
N SER A 76 -13.38 2.69 7.01
CA SER A 76 -13.55 1.49 6.17
C SER A 76 -15.01 1.15 5.91
N ALA A 77 -15.94 1.52 6.79
CA ALA A 77 -17.38 1.34 6.57
C ALA A 77 -17.87 2.11 5.33
N ASN A 78 -17.23 3.23 5.01
CA ASN A 78 -17.50 4.02 3.80
C ASN A 78 -16.73 3.54 2.56
N CYS A 79 -15.99 2.43 2.66
CA CYS A 79 -15.25 1.84 1.55
C CYS A 79 -15.92 0.54 1.10
N GLY A 80 -16.14 0.38 -0.20
CA GLY A 80 -16.71 -0.86 -0.72
C GLY A 80 -15.62 -1.91 -1.01
N PRO A 81 -16.00 -3.20 -1.05
CA PRO A 81 -15.08 -4.27 -1.43
C PRO A 81 -14.71 -4.16 -2.92
N VAL A 82 -13.45 -4.43 -3.25
CA VAL A 82 -13.00 -4.58 -4.64
C VAL A 82 -12.94 -6.05 -4.98
N ASN A 83 -13.60 -6.46 -6.07
CA ASN A 83 -13.49 -7.82 -6.55
C ASN A 83 -12.16 -8.05 -7.28
N PHE A 84 -11.11 -8.35 -6.51
CA PHE A 84 -9.79 -8.68 -7.04
C PHE A 84 -9.74 -10.05 -7.75
N ALA A 85 -10.74 -10.92 -7.55
CA ALA A 85 -10.76 -12.22 -8.23
C ALA A 85 -10.87 -12.05 -9.75
N LEU A 86 -11.65 -11.07 -10.20
CA LEU A 86 -11.80 -10.76 -11.63
C LEU A 86 -10.47 -10.35 -12.27
N MET A 87 -9.63 -9.61 -11.55
CA MET A 87 -8.29 -9.19 -12.02
C MET A 87 -7.31 -10.35 -12.18
N LYS A 88 -7.54 -11.48 -11.49
CA LYS A 88 -6.67 -12.66 -11.53
C LYS A 88 -7.02 -13.65 -12.63
N THR A 89 -8.08 -13.40 -13.39
CA THR A 89 -8.62 -14.33 -14.40
C THR A 89 -7.67 -14.54 -15.58
N CYS A 90 -7.30 -13.48 -16.30
CA CYS A 90 -6.32 -13.53 -17.38
C CYS A 90 -5.68 -12.16 -17.63
N LYS A 91 -4.55 -12.14 -18.34
CA LYS A 91 -3.79 -10.91 -18.64
C LYS A 91 -4.63 -9.84 -19.35
N LYS A 92 -5.48 -10.24 -20.31
CA LYS A 92 -6.32 -9.29 -21.06
C LYS A 92 -7.34 -8.60 -20.14
N ILE A 93 -8.01 -9.36 -19.28
CA ILE A 93 -8.96 -8.80 -18.30
C ILE A 93 -8.24 -7.91 -17.29
N HIS A 94 -7.09 -8.34 -16.80
CA HIS A 94 -6.24 -7.54 -15.92
C HIS A 94 -5.89 -6.17 -16.54
N ASP A 95 -5.40 -6.18 -17.78
CA ASP A 95 -4.96 -4.97 -18.49
C ASP A 95 -6.14 -4.02 -18.80
N GLU A 96 -7.36 -4.55 -18.99
CA GLU A 96 -8.58 -3.76 -19.17
C GLU A 96 -9.12 -3.17 -17.85
N ILE A 97 -9.06 -3.92 -16.74
CA ILE A 97 -9.61 -3.52 -15.43
C ILE A 97 -8.73 -2.51 -14.70
N VAL A 98 -7.41 -2.75 -14.69
CA VAL A 98 -6.45 -1.96 -13.90
C VAL A 98 -6.62 -0.45 -14.11
N PRO A 99 -6.70 0.08 -15.35
CA PRO A 99 -6.90 1.51 -15.56
C PRO A 99 -8.23 2.01 -14.97
N ILE A 100 -9.31 1.23 -15.05
CA ILE A 100 -10.64 1.59 -14.52
C ILE A 100 -10.59 1.65 -12.99
N LEU A 101 -10.08 0.58 -12.37
CA LEU A 101 -9.96 0.47 -10.91
C LEU A 101 -9.21 1.68 -10.32
N TYR A 102 -8.04 2.00 -10.85
CA TYR A 102 -7.19 3.04 -10.27
C TYR A 102 -7.61 4.47 -10.65
N SER A 103 -8.23 4.68 -11.81
CA SER A 103 -8.60 6.03 -12.25
C SER A 103 -9.95 6.51 -11.73
N GLU A 104 -10.89 5.59 -11.50
CA GLU A 104 -12.26 5.95 -11.13
C GLU A 104 -12.48 5.99 -9.62
N ASN A 105 -11.79 5.14 -8.85
CA ASN A 105 -11.87 5.12 -7.39
C ASN A 105 -11.01 6.19 -6.72
N ILE A 106 -11.45 6.61 -5.53
CA ILE A 106 -10.67 7.39 -4.58
C ILE A 106 -9.90 6.40 -3.69
N LEU A 107 -8.57 6.45 -3.76
CA LEU A 107 -7.72 5.67 -2.89
C LEU A 107 -7.40 6.45 -1.62
N ILE A 108 -7.75 5.91 -0.46
CA ILE A 108 -7.45 6.53 0.83
C ILE A 108 -6.09 6.03 1.29
N PHE A 109 -5.12 6.94 1.38
CA PHE A 109 -3.76 6.67 1.82
C PHE A 109 -3.59 7.12 3.27
N ILE A 110 -3.17 6.16 4.09
CA ILE A 110 -2.77 6.38 5.48
C ILE A 110 -1.25 6.30 5.60
N HIS A 111 -0.64 5.33 4.93
CA HIS A 111 0.82 5.14 4.87
C HIS A 111 1.21 4.47 3.55
N PRO A 112 2.18 4.98 2.78
CA PRO A 112 2.55 4.40 1.48
C PRO A 112 3.58 3.26 1.56
N ASP A 113 4.20 2.97 2.72
CA ASP A 113 5.31 2.01 2.83
C ASP A 113 5.12 0.68 2.11
N ALA A 114 3.93 0.08 2.16
CA ALA A 114 3.71 -1.17 1.43
C ALA A 114 3.87 -0.99 -0.07
N PHE A 115 3.39 0.12 -0.61
CA PHE A 115 3.58 0.42 -2.01
C PHE A 115 5.04 0.69 -2.35
N GLN A 116 5.76 1.38 -1.48
CA GLN A 116 7.19 1.61 -1.66
C GLN A 116 7.98 0.28 -1.65
N SER A 117 7.69 -0.61 -0.70
CA SER A 117 8.26 -1.96 -0.62
C SER A 117 7.88 -2.83 -1.82
N ILE A 118 6.63 -2.76 -2.29
CA ILE A 118 6.19 -3.46 -3.51
C ILE A 118 6.90 -2.87 -4.74
N MET A 119 7.15 -1.56 -4.79
CA MET A 119 7.88 -0.93 -5.89
C MET A 119 9.35 -1.36 -5.94
N SER A 120 10.01 -1.46 -4.79
CA SER A 120 11.41 -1.91 -4.73
C SER A 120 11.56 -3.39 -5.12
N THR A 121 10.57 -4.22 -4.77
CA THR A 121 10.57 -5.66 -5.09
C THR A 121 10.00 -5.99 -6.48
N ASN A 122 9.12 -5.14 -7.01
CA ASN A 122 8.47 -5.33 -8.30
C ASN A 122 8.45 -4.01 -9.09
N ALA A 123 9.49 -3.81 -9.90
CA ALA A 123 9.63 -2.63 -10.75
C ALA A 123 8.42 -2.40 -11.67
N ASN A 124 7.66 -3.44 -12.04
CA ASN A 124 6.47 -3.30 -12.88
C ASN A 124 5.28 -2.69 -12.12
N PHE A 125 5.27 -2.74 -10.79
CA PHE A 125 4.18 -2.17 -9.98
C PHE A 125 4.09 -0.64 -10.12
N SER A 126 5.22 0.01 -10.37
CA SER A 126 5.30 1.45 -10.66
C SER A 126 4.36 1.89 -11.80
N LYS A 127 4.13 0.99 -12.77
CA LYS A 127 3.26 1.23 -13.93
C LYS A 127 1.80 1.42 -13.55
N TYR A 128 1.38 1.02 -12.35
CA TYR A 128 0.00 1.17 -11.90
C TYR A 128 -0.29 2.55 -11.30
N PHE A 129 0.68 3.20 -10.64
CA PHE A 129 0.47 4.55 -10.06
C PHE A 129 0.13 5.59 -11.12
N LYS A 130 0.62 5.40 -12.36
CA LYS A 130 0.25 6.27 -13.48
C LYS A 130 -1.25 6.28 -13.78
N HIS A 131 -2.00 5.26 -13.34
CA HIS A 131 -3.44 5.17 -13.50
C HIS A 131 -4.21 5.75 -12.32
N ILE A 132 -3.55 5.99 -11.17
CA ILE A 132 -4.19 6.60 -10.01
C ILE A 132 -4.46 8.07 -10.30
N ARG A 133 -5.72 8.47 -10.11
CA ARG A 133 -6.20 9.83 -10.40
C ARG A 133 -6.81 10.53 -9.19
N LYS A 134 -7.32 9.79 -8.21
CA LYS A 134 -8.04 10.36 -7.08
C LYS A 134 -7.49 9.78 -5.78
N VAL A 135 -7.03 10.65 -4.88
CA VAL A 135 -6.44 10.25 -3.61
C VAL A 135 -7.04 11.06 -2.47
N GLU A 136 -7.26 10.38 -1.35
CA GLU A 136 -7.57 10.98 -0.06
C GLU A 136 -6.43 10.74 0.91
N ILE A 137 -5.93 11.81 1.54
CA ILE A 137 -4.89 11.76 2.57
C ILE A 137 -5.53 12.13 3.90
N VAL A 138 -5.40 11.24 4.87
CA VAL A 138 -5.94 11.45 6.23
C VAL A 138 -4.78 11.80 7.16
N PHE A 139 -4.79 13.03 7.68
CA PHE A 139 -3.77 13.52 8.61
C PHE A 139 -4.17 13.20 10.04
N ASP A 140 -3.84 11.99 10.49
CA ASP A 140 -4.11 11.54 11.84
C ASP A 140 -2.83 10.97 12.47
N TYR A 141 -2.46 11.48 13.64
CA TYR A 141 -1.24 11.07 14.33
C TYR A 141 -1.36 9.65 14.90
N ARG A 142 -2.59 9.16 15.14
CA ARG A 142 -2.82 7.84 15.75
C ARG A 142 -2.28 6.71 14.88
N TYR A 143 -2.18 6.94 13.57
CA TYR A 143 -1.51 6.03 12.65
C TYR A 143 -0.03 5.82 12.97
N LEU A 144 0.64 6.84 13.50
CA LEU A 144 2.03 6.72 13.93
C LEU A 144 2.16 5.81 15.17
N ARG A 145 1.19 5.85 16.08
CA ARG A 145 1.12 4.94 17.24
C ARG A 145 0.90 3.50 16.81
N ASP A 146 0.01 3.28 15.85
CA ASP A 146 -0.22 1.93 15.30
C ASP A 146 1.06 1.38 14.65
N ILE A 147 1.77 2.23 13.89
CA ILE A 147 3.07 1.89 13.28
C ILE A 147 4.10 1.54 14.37
N GLU A 148 4.24 2.35 15.42
CA GLU A 148 5.16 2.07 16.52
C GLU A 148 4.86 0.72 17.19
N ASN A 149 3.58 0.43 17.48
CA ASN A 149 3.16 -0.83 18.09
C ASN A 149 3.44 -2.04 17.19
N ASP A 150 3.22 -1.88 15.89
CA ASP A 150 3.52 -2.93 14.91
C ASP A 150 5.05 -3.18 14.84
N PHE A 151 5.87 -2.12 14.82
CA PHE A 151 7.33 -2.25 14.86
C PHE A 151 7.83 -2.92 16.13
N ARG A 152 7.27 -2.56 17.29
CA ARG A 152 7.59 -3.17 18.59
C ARG A 152 7.37 -4.68 18.53
N THR A 153 6.18 -5.07 18.08
CA THR A 153 5.77 -6.47 17.94
C THR A 153 6.69 -7.25 16.99
N GLU A 154 7.01 -6.67 15.83
CA GLU A 154 7.92 -7.30 14.85
C GLU A 154 9.34 -7.49 15.40
N ILE A 155 9.86 -6.50 16.16
CA ILE A 155 11.18 -6.59 16.81
C ILE A 155 11.20 -7.65 17.89
N ASP A 156 10.17 -7.72 18.72
CA ASP A 156 10.09 -8.71 19.79
C ASP A 156 10.04 -10.13 19.23
N TYR A 157 9.26 -10.36 18.17
CA TYR A 157 9.29 -11.64 17.45
C TYR A 157 10.66 -11.95 16.83
N ALA A 158 11.30 -10.97 16.20
CA ALA A 158 12.63 -11.17 15.62
C ALA A 158 13.69 -11.50 16.69
N LYS A 159 13.63 -10.87 17.86
CA LYS A 159 14.50 -11.18 19.01
C LYS A 159 14.31 -12.62 19.48
N LEU A 160 13.06 -13.06 19.66
CA LEU A 160 12.74 -14.43 20.05
C LEU A 160 13.25 -15.44 19.00
N TYR A 161 13.00 -15.19 17.71
CA TYR A 161 13.48 -16.04 16.63
C TYR A 161 15.02 -16.17 16.62
N ILE A 162 15.73 -15.06 16.81
CA ILE A 162 17.20 -15.05 16.83
C ILE A 162 17.74 -15.81 18.05
N GLN A 163 17.07 -15.71 19.20
CA GLN A 163 17.42 -16.46 20.41
C GLN A 163 17.15 -17.95 20.26
N SER A 164 16.07 -18.34 19.57
CA SER A 164 15.69 -19.74 19.36
C SER A 164 16.41 -20.42 18.19
N THR A 165 17.02 -19.65 17.28
CA THR A 165 17.69 -20.20 16.08
C THR A 165 19.20 -20.34 16.31
N PRO A 166 19.80 -21.55 16.19
CA PRO A 166 21.23 -21.78 16.44
C PRO A 166 22.22 -21.11 15.46
N VAL A 167 21.76 -20.25 14.53
CA VAL A 167 22.58 -19.79 13.40
C VAL A 167 23.16 -18.40 13.62
N ARG A 168 24.50 -18.34 13.63
CA ARG A 168 25.40 -17.19 13.76
C ARG A 168 25.41 -16.22 12.56
N SER A 169 24.27 -15.97 11.90
CA SER A 169 24.26 -15.08 10.74
C SER A 169 24.55 -13.63 11.17
N VAL A 170 25.76 -13.15 10.88
CA VAL A 170 26.18 -11.76 11.11
C VAL A 170 25.25 -10.77 10.41
N ALA A 171 24.75 -11.13 9.22
CA ALA A 171 23.79 -10.32 8.48
C ALA A 171 22.46 -10.15 9.24
N LEU A 172 21.96 -11.24 9.85
CA LEU A 172 20.73 -11.23 10.64
C LEU A 172 20.83 -10.32 11.86
N ARG A 173 21.96 -10.41 12.59
CA ARG A 173 22.23 -9.54 13.75
C ARG A 173 22.35 -8.07 13.35
N ARG A 174 23.02 -7.77 12.23
CA ARG A 174 23.11 -6.39 11.70
C ARG A 174 21.74 -5.84 11.32
N SER A 175 20.88 -6.64 10.68
CA SER A 175 19.52 -6.22 10.36
C SER A 175 18.71 -5.94 11.63
N LEU A 176 18.83 -6.78 12.67
CA LEU A 176 18.18 -6.52 13.96
C LEU A 176 18.65 -5.20 14.59
N ILE A 177 19.96 -4.94 14.60
CA ILE A 177 20.51 -3.68 15.15
C ILE A 177 19.92 -2.47 14.41
N ARG A 178 19.92 -2.48 13.07
CA ARG A 178 19.36 -1.38 12.27
C ARG A 178 17.88 -1.13 12.54
N VAL A 179 17.11 -2.19 12.81
CA VAL A 179 15.68 -2.02 13.13
C VAL A 179 15.51 -1.56 14.57
N GLN A 180 16.33 -2.04 15.51
CA GLN A 180 16.32 -1.52 16.87
C GLN A 180 16.64 -0.02 16.86
N GLU A 181 17.67 0.41 16.12
CA GLU A 181 17.98 1.83 15.91
C GLU A 181 16.79 2.60 15.33
N LEU A 182 16.10 2.02 14.36
CA LEU A 182 14.91 2.62 13.75
C LEU A 182 13.72 2.70 14.71
N TYR A 183 13.52 1.67 15.53
CA TYR A 183 12.50 1.66 16.56
C TYR A 183 12.83 2.65 17.65
N ASP A 184 14.07 2.74 18.11
CA ASP A 184 14.50 3.74 19.08
C ASP A 184 14.21 5.16 18.55
N ASP A 185 14.40 5.38 17.24
CA ASP A 185 14.05 6.61 16.52
C ASP A 185 12.53 6.93 16.53
N ILE A 186 11.68 5.91 16.57
CA ILE A 186 10.21 5.99 16.52
C ILE A 186 9.57 5.75 17.91
N SER A 187 10.33 5.30 18.91
CA SER A 187 9.82 4.87 20.21
C SER A 187 9.43 6.03 21.12
N GLY A 188 8.55 5.76 22.08
CA GLY A 188 8.07 6.71 23.09
C GLY A 188 6.81 7.47 22.65
N ILE A 189 6.17 7.07 21.55
CA ILE A 189 4.97 7.72 21.02
C ILE A 189 3.76 7.27 21.81
N SER A 190 3.62 5.96 22.03
CA SER A 190 2.55 5.38 22.84
C SER A 190 2.58 5.94 24.27
N GLU A 191 3.78 5.99 24.88
CA GLU A 191 3.98 6.55 26.23
C GLU A 191 3.67 8.04 26.31
N ALA A 192 3.95 8.81 25.25
CA ALA A 192 3.62 10.24 25.19
C ALA A 192 2.13 10.51 24.88
N CYS A 193 1.39 9.51 24.38
CA CYS A 193 -0.05 9.59 24.09
C CYS A 193 -0.93 9.08 25.24
N ASP A 194 -0.38 8.27 26.15
CA ASP A 194 -1.13 7.68 27.25
C ASP A 194 -1.26 8.67 28.42
N GLU A 195 -2.47 9.22 28.60
CA GLU A 195 -2.83 10.13 29.70
C GLU A 195 -3.00 9.43 31.07
N SER A 196 -2.79 8.11 31.14
CA SER A 196 -3.08 7.30 32.31
C SER A 196 -2.04 7.45 33.43
N GLY A 197 -2.23 8.47 34.26
CA GLY A 197 -1.95 8.44 35.71
C GLY A 197 -0.50 8.54 36.20
N GLY A 198 0.50 8.64 35.31
CA GLY A 198 1.90 8.86 35.70
C GLY A 198 2.15 10.31 36.16
N LYS A 199 3.12 10.51 37.06
CA LYS A 199 3.63 11.86 37.39
C LYS A 199 4.01 12.57 36.10
N ALA A 200 3.45 13.77 35.88
CA ALA A 200 3.77 14.58 34.72
C ALA A 200 5.30 14.70 34.57
N PRO A 201 5.87 14.41 33.40
CA PRO A 201 7.31 14.56 33.19
C PRO A 201 7.71 16.02 33.42
N PRO A 202 8.94 16.28 33.88
CA PRO A 202 9.44 17.65 33.99
C PRO A 202 9.30 18.37 32.63
N LEU A 203 8.97 19.67 32.66
CA LEU A 203 8.68 20.49 31.47
C LEU A 203 9.70 20.33 30.34
N SER A 204 10.99 20.25 30.67
CA SER A 204 12.06 20.06 29.70
C SER A 204 12.01 18.71 28.97
N ALA A 205 11.58 17.64 29.64
CA ALA A 205 11.40 16.32 29.05
C ALA A 205 10.14 16.26 28.18
N ALA A 206 9.06 16.93 28.59
CA ALA A 206 7.83 17.03 27.80
C ALA A 206 8.07 17.76 26.46
N GLU A 207 8.84 18.85 26.48
CA GLU A 207 9.23 19.59 25.27
C GLU A 207 10.15 18.79 24.36
N ALA A 208 11.10 18.03 24.92
CA ALA A 208 11.99 17.16 24.16
C ALA A 208 11.18 16.05 23.45
N ASN A 209 10.28 15.39 24.17
CA ASN A 209 9.39 14.37 23.63
C ASN A 209 8.51 14.94 22.53
N HIS A 210 7.92 16.12 22.74
CA HIS A 210 7.13 16.81 21.72
C HIS A 210 7.92 17.03 20.42
N LYS A 211 9.17 17.49 20.51
CA LYS A 211 10.04 17.70 19.33
C LYS A 211 10.31 16.39 18.58
N ILE A 212 10.55 15.29 19.29
CA ILE A 212 10.75 13.96 18.70
C ILE A 212 9.48 13.52 17.96
N LEU A 213 8.32 13.70 18.57
CA LEU A 213 7.02 13.32 17.99
C LEU A 213 6.74 14.09 16.70
N MET A 214 6.97 15.40 16.72
CA MET A 214 6.85 16.26 15.55
C MET A 214 7.83 15.86 14.43
N ARG A 215 9.08 15.52 14.79
CA ARG A 215 10.06 14.96 13.85
C ARG A 215 9.53 13.67 13.22
N ASN A 216 8.92 12.79 14.00
CA ASN A 216 8.46 11.48 13.53
C ASN A 216 7.22 11.59 12.63
N LEU A 217 6.25 12.44 12.98
CA LEU A 217 5.10 12.74 12.10
C LEU A 217 5.57 13.30 10.75
N ARG A 218 6.57 14.19 10.77
CA ARG A 218 7.16 14.75 9.56
C ARG A 218 7.95 13.73 8.76
N LYS A 219 8.80 12.92 9.40
CA LYS A 219 9.75 12.03 8.72
C LYS A 219 9.12 10.72 8.27
N PHE A 220 8.29 10.11 9.12
CA PHE A 220 7.83 8.74 8.91
C PHE A 220 6.38 8.66 8.45
N LEU A 221 5.49 9.56 8.87
CA LEU A 221 4.07 9.48 8.53
C LEU A 221 3.66 10.46 7.40
N TRP A 222 3.31 11.70 7.75
CA TRP A 222 2.65 12.62 6.81
C TRP A 222 3.61 13.14 5.75
N GLY A 223 4.85 13.49 6.11
CA GLY A 223 5.82 13.98 5.12
C GLY A 223 6.28 12.88 4.15
N HIS A 224 6.43 11.65 4.62
CA HIS A 224 6.72 10.51 3.76
C HIS A 224 5.56 10.24 2.79
N THR A 225 4.32 10.18 3.32
CA THR A 225 3.09 10.03 2.52
C THR A 225 2.96 11.10 1.44
N LEU A 226 3.14 12.37 1.79
CA LEU A 226 3.09 13.48 0.84
C LEU A 226 4.19 13.40 -0.21
N SER A 227 5.41 13.01 0.18
CA SER A 227 6.53 12.85 -0.77
C SER A 227 6.22 11.77 -1.79
N PHE A 228 5.74 10.61 -1.33
CA PHE A 228 5.37 9.49 -2.19
C PHE A 228 4.29 9.89 -3.21
N ILE A 229 3.20 10.49 -2.75
CA ILE A 229 2.07 10.85 -3.61
C ILE A 229 2.48 11.90 -4.66
N ARG A 230 3.17 12.96 -4.24
CA ARG A 230 3.67 14.02 -5.14
C ARG A 230 4.61 13.52 -6.21
N ARG A 231 5.40 12.49 -5.88
CA ARG A 231 6.42 11.91 -6.72
C ARG A 231 5.84 10.96 -7.77
N HIS A 232 4.88 10.14 -7.40
CA HIS A 232 4.49 8.98 -8.21
C HIS A 232 3.12 9.10 -8.89
N MET A 233 2.29 10.09 -8.52
CA MET A 233 0.90 10.12 -8.95
C MET A 233 0.57 11.36 -9.78
N LEU A 234 -0.10 11.14 -10.91
CA LEU A 234 -0.71 12.18 -11.73
C LEU A 234 -2.17 12.34 -11.28
N LEU A 235 -2.39 13.17 -10.26
CA LEU A 235 -3.71 13.34 -9.65
C LEU A 235 -4.59 14.31 -10.43
N THR A 236 -5.87 13.95 -10.57
CA THR A 236 -6.93 14.88 -10.94
C THR A 236 -7.66 15.40 -9.69
N HIS A 237 -7.83 14.57 -8.67
CA HIS A 237 -8.51 14.92 -7.42
C HIS A 237 -7.63 14.60 -6.22
N LEU A 238 -7.49 15.59 -5.33
CA LEU A 238 -6.82 15.45 -4.06
C LEU A 238 -7.81 15.83 -2.95
N HIS A 239 -8.09 14.90 -2.06
CA HIS A 239 -8.89 15.11 -0.87
C HIS A 239 -7.94 15.13 0.35
N LEU A 240 -8.00 16.18 1.14
CA LEU A 240 -7.18 16.35 2.34
C LEU A 240 -8.08 16.42 3.56
N ASP A 241 -7.94 15.47 4.47
CA ASP A 241 -8.69 15.45 5.72
C ASP A 241 -7.79 15.83 6.89
N PHE A 242 -8.04 17.00 7.46
CA PHE A 242 -7.30 17.55 8.58
C PHE A 242 -8.08 17.52 9.90
N ARG A 243 -9.23 16.83 9.98
CA ARG A 243 -10.06 16.78 11.20
C ARG A 243 -9.27 16.34 12.44
N MET A 244 -8.30 15.45 12.27
CA MET A 244 -7.43 14.93 13.34
C MET A 244 -5.97 15.38 13.21
N CYS A 245 -5.71 16.48 12.49
CA CYS A 245 -4.35 16.96 12.24
C CYS A 245 -3.80 17.74 13.43
N TYR A 246 -3.53 17.00 14.50
CA TYR A 246 -2.93 17.47 15.73
C TYR A 246 -1.63 16.74 16.03
N CYS A 247 -0.78 17.30 16.87
CA CYS A 247 0.27 16.50 17.50
C CYS A 247 -0.38 15.46 18.43
N CYS A 248 0.38 14.44 18.77
CA CYS A 248 -0.02 13.37 19.68
C CYS A 248 -0.47 13.85 21.08
N GLN A 249 0.08 14.96 21.56
CA GLN A 249 -0.27 15.58 22.84
C GLN A 249 -1.49 16.51 22.74
N GLY A 250 -2.08 16.68 21.54
CA GLY A 250 -3.21 17.59 21.30
C GLY A 250 -2.88 19.09 21.35
N CYS A 251 -1.67 19.49 21.78
CA CYS A 251 -1.31 20.89 21.99
C CYS A 251 -1.04 21.70 20.70
N CYS A 252 -0.82 21.04 19.56
CA CYS A 252 -0.52 21.69 18.29
C CYS A 252 -1.53 21.27 17.22
N ARG A 253 -2.14 22.26 16.55
CA ARG A 253 -2.93 22.08 15.34
C ARG A 253 -2.06 22.35 14.11
N LEU A 254 -1.96 21.39 13.21
CA LEU A 254 -0.87 21.33 12.23
C LEU A 254 -1.24 21.42 10.74
N PRO A 255 -2.46 21.76 10.29
CA PRO A 255 -2.83 21.56 8.88
C PRO A 255 -1.99 22.39 7.90
N THR A 256 -1.69 23.65 8.25
CA THR A 256 -0.86 24.56 7.43
C THR A 256 0.62 24.16 7.38
N THR A 257 1.10 23.50 8.44
CA THR A 257 2.48 23.05 8.57
C THR A 257 2.67 21.68 7.93
N ALA A 258 1.76 20.74 8.19
CA ALA A 258 1.79 19.37 7.70
C ALA A 258 1.77 19.30 6.16
N ILE A 259 0.96 20.12 5.49
CA ILE A 259 0.91 20.13 4.02
C ILE A 259 2.24 20.55 3.37
N ARG A 260 3.13 21.21 4.12
CA ARG A 260 4.46 21.63 3.64
C ARG A 260 5.54 20.59 3.89
N TRP A 261 5.22 19.51 4.60
CA TRP A 261 6.17 18.45 4.90
C TRP A 261 6.44 17.56 3.69
N GLY A 262 7.52 16.80 3.81
CA GLY A 262 8.04 15.93 2.78
C GLY A 262 9.44 16.33 2.31
N ASN A 263 10.16 15.34 1.83
CA ASN A 263 11.44 15.50 1.14
C ASN A 263 11.18 16.04 -0.26
N VAL A 264 10.14 15.53 -0.93
CA VAL A 264 9.62 16.07 -2.18
C VAL A 264 8.51 17.07 -1.87
N ARG A 265 8.78 18.35 -2.13
CA ARG A 265 7.88 19.47 -1.84
C ARG A 265 7.19 20.05 -3.06
N PHE A 266 7.28 19.40 -4.22
CA PHE A 266 6.61 19.82 -5.45
C PHE A 266 5.92 18.64 -6.13
N TRP A 267 4.91 18.92 -6.94
CA TRP A 267 4.14 17.90 -7.67
C TRP A 267 4.81 17.57 -9.00
N VAL A 268 5.50 16.43 -9.06
CA VAL A 268 6.31 16.01 -10.23
C VAL A 268 5.47 15.96 -11.50
N HIS A 269 4.23 15.50 -11.39
CA HIS A 269 3.31 15.35 -12.52
C HIS A 269 2.32 16.51 -12.68
N GLY A 270 2.57 17.65 -12.02
CA GLY A 270 1.67 18.79 -12.03
C GLY A 270 0.67 18.80 -10.86
N LEU A 271 0.08 19.97 -10.63
CA LEU A 271 -0.88 20.16 -9.55
C LEU A 271 -2.18 19.36 -9.77
N PRO A 272 -2.84 18.90 -8.70
CA PRO A 272 -4.17 18.32 -8.81
C PRO A 272 -5.15 19.36 -9.37
N LYS A 273 -6.05 18.94 -10.27
CA LYS A 273 -7.07 19.84 -10.83
C LYS A 273 -8.11 20.27 -9.81
N PHE A 274 -8.48 19.34 -8.92
CA PHE A 274 -9.48 19.55 -7.89
C PHE A 274 -8.89 19.23 -6.53
N VAL A 275 -8.99 20.18 -5.60
CA VAL A 275 -8.52 20.02 -4.21
C VAL A 275 -9.68 20.29 -3.26
N THR A 276 -10.07 19.24 -2.53
CA THR A 276 -11.07 19.31 -1.46
C THR A 276 -10.36 19.24 -0.11
N ILE A 277 -10.72 20.13 0.81
CA ILE A 277 -10.09 20.23 2.12
C ILE A 277 -11.18 20.14 3.18
N ALA A 278 -11.00 19.25 4.17
CA ALA A 278 -11.95 19.04 5.25
C ALA A 278 -11.29 19.28 6.62
N GLY A 279 -12.09 19.68 7.61
CA GLY A 279 -11.64 19.82 9.00
C GLY A 279 -10.74 21.03 9.26
N VAL A 280 -10.88 22.11 8.50
CA VAL A 280 -10.10 23.35 8.64
C VAL A 280 -10.98 24.59 8.71
N SER A 281 -10.47 25.65 9.32
CA SER A 281 -11.05 26.99 9.26
C SER A 281 -10.83 27.63 7.88
N PRO A 282 -11.60 28.69 7.50
CA PRO A 282 -11.41 29.37 6.22
C PRO A 282 -10.00 29.95 6.01
N ASP A 283 -9.37 30.48 7.08
CA ASP A 283 -8.02 31.02 7.02
C ASP A 283 -6.97 29.93 6.80
N GLU A 284 -7.14 28.78 7.48
CA GLU A 284 -6.31 27.60 7.25
C GLU A 284 -6.50 27.06 5.83
N GLU A 285 -7.73 26.98 5.34
CA GLU A 285 -8.03 26.52 3.99
C GLU A 285 -7.30 27.38 2.95
N LYS A 286 -7.40 28.70 3.08
CA LYS A 286 -6.68 29.64 2.21
C LYS A 286 -5.17 29.41 2.26
N ALA A 287 -4.59 29.33 3.47
CA ALA A 287 -3.16 29.09 3.65
C ALA A 287 -2.68 27.75 3.08
N ILE A 288 -3.51 26.71 3.14
CA ILE A 288 -3.24 25.38 2.57
C ILE A 288 -3.30 25.44 1.05
N ARG A 289 -4.32 26.07 0.47
CA ARG A 289 -4.43 26.26 -0.99
C ARG A 289 -3.25 27.04 -1.54
N ASP A 290 -2.87 28.14 -0.86
CA ASP A 290 -1.69 28.92 -1.21
C ASP A 290 -0.41 28.09 -1.12
N ALA A 291 -0.29 27.22 -0.10
CA ALA A 291 0.84 26.31 0.01
C ALA A 291 0.87 25.32 -1.17
N ILE A 292 -0.25 24.69 -1.52
CA ILE A 292 -0.32 23.73 -2.64
C ILE A 292 0.01 24.41 -3.98
N ASN A 293 -0.52 25.60 -4.23
CA ASN A 293 -0.26 26.34 -5.47
C ASN A 293 1.23 26.67 -5.65
N LYS A 294 1.94 26.93 -4.55
CA LYS A 294 3.41 27.15 -4.55
C LYS A 294 4.22 25.87 -4.75
N GLN A 295 3.60 24.69 -4.70
CA GLN A 295 4.23 23.39 -4.91
C GLN A 295 4.14 22.92 -6.37
N GLY A 296 3.74 23.78 -7.30
CA GLY A 296 3.73 23.45 -8.73
C GLY A 296 5.14 23.09 -9.24
N PRO A 297 5.23 22.29 -10.33
CA PRO A 297 6.52 21.99 -10.95
C PRO A 297 7.15 23.28 -11.51
N THR A 298 8.40 23.55 -11.16
CA THR A 298 9.20 24.63 -11.75
C THR A 298 10.24 24.05 -12.70
N TYR A 299 10.78 24.88 -13.60
CA TYR A 299 11.86 24.46 -14.53
C TYR A 299 13.09 23.94 -13.76
N GLU A 300 13.47 24.60 -12.66
CA GLU A 300 14.59 24.18 -11.80
C GLU A 300 14.33 22.85 -11.11
N ASN A 301 13.14 22.66 -10.51
CA ASN A 301 12.80 21.43 -9.79
C ASN A 301 12.54 20.23 -10.72
N THR A 302 12.16 20.46 -11.98
CA THR A 302 11.94 19.40 -12.98
C THR A 302 13.23 18.94 -13.66
N LYS A 303 14.20 19.85 -13.86
CA LYS A 303 15.57 19.50 -14.31
C LYS A 303 16.31 18.64 -13.28
N ASP A 304 16.03 18.88 -12.01
CA ASP A 304 16.60 18.20 -10.85
C ASP A 304 15.83 16.95 -10.40
N ALA A 305 14.67 16.68 -11.00
CA ALA A 305 13.85 15.54 -10.62
C ALA A 305 14.66 14.23 -10.68
N SER A 306 15.44 13.98 -11.73
CA SER A 306 16.21 12.73 -11.87
C SER A 306 17.18 12.46 -10.71
N TRP A 307 17.85 13.48 -10.13
CA TRP A 307 18.76 13.25 -9.00
C TRP A 307 18.04 13.22 -7.65
N LEU A 308 17.00 14.05 -7.45
CA LEU A 308 16.16 14.01 -6.25
C LEU A 308 15.41 12.68 -6.14
N LEU A 309 14.98 12.13 -7.28
CA LEU A 309 14.40 10.80 -7.40
C LEU A 309 15.42 9.74 -6.93
N ASN A 310 16.68 9.82 -7.36
CA ASN A 310 17.73 8.86 -6.97
C ASN A 310 18.12 8.92 -5.47
N ILE A 311 18.22 10.11 -4.88
CA ILE A 311 18.56 10.24 -3.44
C ILE A 311 17.40 9.77 -2.55
N ALA A 312 16.16 10.15 -2.89
CA ALA A 312 14.99 9.68 -2.17
C ALA A 312 14.83 8.15 -2.27
N ASP A 313 15.11 7.56 -3.45
CA ASP A 313 15.12 6.09 -3.60
C ASP A 313 16.12 5.42 -2.66
N SER A 314 17.35 5.96 -2.51
CA SER A 314 18.35 5.37 -1.62
C SER A 314 17.96 5.39 -0.13
N MET A 315 17.26 6.44 0.32
CA MET A 315 16.80 6.57 1.71
C MET A 315 15.57 5.71 1.99
N ASP A 316 14.62 5.68 1.05
CA ASP A 316 13.37 4.91 1.16
C ASP A 316 13.61 3.40 1.00
N GLU A 317 14.56 3.01 0.15
CA GLU A 317 14.98 1.61 -0.05
C GLU A 317 15.63 1.03 1.21
N THR A 318 16.46 1.79 1.91
CA THR A 318 17.11 1.34 3.15
C THR A 318 16.08 1.06 4.25
N TYR A 319 15.10 1.94 4.42
CA TYR A 319 14.03 1.80 5.40
C TYR A 319 13.07 0.64 5.03
N CYS A 320 12.63 0.57 3.76
CA CYS A 320 11.72 -0.48 3.29
C CYS A 320 12.35 -1.88 3.29
N ASN A 321 13.62 -2.01 2.88
CA ASN A 321 14.33 -3.29 2.85
C ASN A 321 14.56 -3.84 4.25
N THR A 322 14.89 -2.95 5.20
CA THR A 322 15.08 -3.30 6.61
C THR A 322 13.77 -3.79 7.24
N ARG A 323 12.65 -3.11 6.99
CA ARG A 323 11.32 -3.51 7.48
C ARG A 323 10.83 -4.81 6.84
N THR A 324 10.96 -4.96 5.53
CA THR A 324 10.52 -6.16 4.80
C THR A 324 11.30 -7.40 5.26
N SER A 325 12.61 -7.26 5.48
CA SER A 325 13.47 -8.36 5.95
C SER A 325 13.02 -8.91 7.31
N LEU A 326 12.66 -8.05 8.26
CA LEU A 326 12.16 -8.51 9.56
C LEU A 326 10.82 -9.23 9.48
N ARG A 327 9.91 -8.79 8.61
CA ARG A 327 8.62 -9.45 8.47
C ARG A 327 8.76 -10.84 7.89
N CYS A 328 9.62 -11.01 6.89
CA CYS A 328 9.96 -12.34 6.40
C CYS A 328 10.49 -13.23 7.54
N LEU A 329 11.28 -12.67 8.47
CA LEU A 329 11.79 -13.40 9.63
C LEU A 329 10.69 -13.71 10.66
N ALA A 330 9.84 -12.75 11.01
CA ALA A 330 8.74 -12.94 11.96
C ALA A 330 7.71 -13.96 11.43
N ILE A 331 7.37 -13.88 10.14
CA ILE A 331 6.51 -14.87 9.46
C ILE A 331 7.18 -16.25 9.45
N SER A 332 8.48 -16.33 9.15
CA SER A 332 9.22 -17.60 9.18
C SER A 332 9.22 -18.22 10.58
N TYR A 333 9.31 -17.44 11.65
CA TYR A 333 9.19 -17.96 13.01
C TYR A 333 7.79 -18.50 13.29
N LEU A 334 6.75 -17.73 12.98
CA LEU A 334 5.35 -18.11 13.21
C LEU A 334 4.93 -19.36 12.41
N GLN A 335 5.55 -19.61 11.26
CA GLN A 335 5.31 -20.81 10.44
C GLN A 335 6.05 -22.06 10.93
N ASN A 336 7.06 -21.90 11.80
CA ASN A 336 7.88 -22.98 12.35
C ASN A 336 7.52 -23.34 13.81
N MET A 337 6.49 -22.71 14.38
CA MET A 337 5.83 -23.12 15.63
C MET A 337 4.57 -23.91 15.28
#